data_AF-A0A3M1IJS1-F1
#
_entry.id   AF-A0A3M1IJS1-F1
#
_cell.length_a   1.000
_cell.length_b   1.000
_cell.length_c   1.000
_cell.angle_alpha   90.00
_cell.angle_beta   90.00
_cell.angle_gamma   90.00
#
_symmetry.space_group_name_H-M   'P 1'
#
loop_
_entity.id
_entity.type
_entity.pdbx_description
1 polymer ?
#
loop_
_entity_poly.entity_id
_entity_poly.type
_entity_poly.pdbx_seq_one_letter_code
_entity_poly.pdbx_strand_id
1 'polypeptide(L)'
;MAKRTTTSEVDLIKELGPETDLELRLLQQAEVQQGMLWGVPRYGHPEGEVFRHVKEVLDNIDALPDLDTSDRRKLRLIAFIHDTFKYKEDKSVPRNWNYHHAVLARRYLAQFVDDEQLLNLVQYHDEIYYIWRDQVIFKEEERAAKRMAHLLKRIDGANQLYYLFFKCDSCTGDKNPAPVQWVEENFPGIEPVYLPGDSPLR
;
A
#
# COMPACT_ATOMS: atom_id res chain seq x y z
N MET A 1 37.52 -16.78 -17.94
CA MET A 1 37.25 -16.28 -16.56
C MET A 1 36.64 -14.89 -16.67
N ALA A 2 35.31 -14.79 -16.65
CA ALA A 2 34.63 -13.50 -16.60
C ALA A 2 34.39 -13.12 -15.14
N LYS A 3 34.83 -11.92 -14.75
CA LYS A 3 34.60 -11.34 -13.42
C LYS A 3 33.09 -11.31 -13.14
N ARG A 4 32.66 -12.04 -12.12
CA ARG A 4 31.38 -11.81 -11.45
C ARG A 4 31.42 -10.39 -10.89
N THR A 5 30.70 -9.47 -11.53
CA THR A 5 30.40 -8.17 -10.97
C THR A 5 29.59 -8.42 -9.70
N THR A 6 30.17 -8.15 -8.55
CA THR A 6 29.48 -8.20 -7.26
C THR A 6 28.42 -7.09 -7.26
N THR A 7 27.17 -7.45 -7.52
CA THR A 7 26.03 -6.61 -7.19
C THR A 7 26.14 -6.28 -5.70
N SER A 8 26.20 -5.01 -5.33
CA SER A 8 26.09 -4.64 -3.91
C SER A 8 24.75 -5.16 -3.41
N GLU A 9 24.78 -6.05 -2.43
CA GLU A 9 23.56 -6.53 -1.77
C GLU A 9 22.86 -5.31 -1.14
N VAL A 10 21.60 -5.07 -1.50
CA VAL A 10 20.83 -3.92 -1.00
C VAL A 10 20.57 -4.14 0.49
N ASP A 11 20.98 -3.19 1.32
CA ASP A 11 20.70 -3.20 2.76
C ASP A 11 19.30 -2.60 3.03
N LEU A 12 18.28 -3.46 3.02
CA LEU A 12 16.88 -3.06 3.22
C LEU A 12 16.65 -2.38 4.58
N ILE A 13 17.40 -2.76 5.63
CA ILE A 13 17.27 -2.14 6.96
C ILE A 13 17.74 -0.70 6.90
N LYS A 14 18.88 -0.45 6.26
CA LYS A 14 19.39 0.91 6.05
C LYS A 14 18.49 1.73 5.13
N GLU A 15 17.96 1.13 4.07
CA GLU A 15 17.13 1.85 3.09
C GLU A 15 15.75 2.23 3.63
N LEU A 16 15.14 1.40 4.47
CA LEU A 16 13.76 1.57 4.93
C LEU A 16 13.62 2.04 6.38
N GLY A 17 14.71 2.00 7.15
CA GLY A 17 14.76 2.57 8.51
C GLY A 17 13.65 2.08 9.43
N PRO A 18 13.63 0.79 9.83
CA PRO A 18 12.60 0.28 10.73
C PRO A 18 12.63 1.01 12.08
N GLU A 19 11.46 1.42 12.58
CA GLU A 19 11.29 2.16 13.84
C GLU A 19 10.97 1.24 15.03
N THR A 20 10.55 0.01 14.75
CA THR A 20 10.13 -0.95 15.76
C THR A 20 10.78 -2.31 15.56
N ASP A 21 10.84 -3.10 16.65
CA ASP A 21 11.33 -4.48 16.58
C ASP A 21 10.51 -5.33 15.61
N LEU A 22 9.20 -5.05 15.46
CA LEU A 22 8.35 -5.75 14.51
C LEU A 22 8.72 -5.41 13.07
N GLU A 23 8.90 -4.13 12.72
CA GLU A 23 9.35 -3.71 11.39
C GLU A 23 10.71 -4.35 11.05
N LEU A 24 11.66 -4.31 11.98
CA LEU A 24 12.97 -4.93 11.82
C LEU A 24 12.83 -6.45 11.61
N ARG A 25 12.00 -7.11 12.42
CA ARG A 25 11.77 -8.55 12.32
C ARG A 25 11.16 -8.95 10.99
N LEU A 26 10.23 -8.16 10.44
CA LEU A 26 9.63 -8.39 9.11
C LEU A 26 10.70 -8.29 8.01
N LEU A 27 11.55 -7.26 8.03
CA LEU A 27 12.62 -7.06 7.05
C LEU A 27 13.72 -8.15 7.09
N GLN A 28 13.84 -8.87 8.19
CA GLN A 28 14.76 -10.01 8.33
C GLN A 28 14.20 -11.32 7.76
N GLN A 29 12.92 -11.37 7.38
CA GLN A 29 12.31 -12.59 6.84
C GLN A 29 12.65 -12.77 5.37
N ALA A 30 13.15 -13.95 5.00
CA ALA A 30 13.59 -14.25 3.63
C ALA A 30 12.49 -13.99 2.58
N GLU A 31 11.22 -14.31 2.89
CA GLU A 31 10.11 -14.07 1.98
C GLU A 31 9.79 -12.59 1.77
N VAL A 32 10.02 -11.76 2.79
CA VAL A 32 9.87 -10.30 2.72
C VAL A 32 11.02 -9.71 1.92
N GLN A 33 12.26 -10.11 2.18
CA GLN A 33 13.43 -9.67 1.42
C GLN A 33 13.30 -10.00 -0.07
N GLN A 34 12.85 -11.21 -0.39
CA GLN A 34 12.59 -11.62 -1.77
C GLN A 34 11.52 -10.73 -2.43
N GLY A 35 10.44 -10.42 -1.71
CA GLY A 35 9.38 -9.55 -2.20
C GLY A 35 9.81 -8.11 -2.42
N MET A 36 10.58 -7.57 -1.48
CA MET A 36 11.15 -6.22 -1.52
C MET A 36 12.07 -6.01 -2.73
N LEU A 37 12.87 -7.02 -3.08
CA LEU A 37 13.78 -6.99 -4.21
C LEU A 37 13.13 -7.44 -5.54
N TRP A 38 11.80 -7.66 -5.54
CA TRP A 38 11.08 -8.05 -6.74
C TRP A 38 10.57 -6.81 -7.50
N GLY A 39 10.65 -6.86 -8.83
CA GLY A 39 10.04 -5.90 -9.72
C GLY A 39 11.02 -5.27 -10.71
N VAL A 40 10.46 -4.62 -11.74
CA VAL A 40 11.19 -3.81 -12.72
C VAL A 40 10.37 -2.54 -13.00
N PRO A 41 11.02 -1.43 -13.40
CA PRO A 41 10.34 -0.18 -13.74
C PRO A 41 9.17 -0.38 -14.71
N ARG A 42 8.02 0.22 -14.40
CA ARG A 42 6.79 0.17 -15.21
C ARG A 42 5.90 1.37 -14.92
N TYR A 43 4.92 1.64 -15.77
CA TYR A 43 3.97 2.75 -15.55
C TYR A 43 3.28 2.64 -14.18
N GLY A 44 3.22 3.75 -13.43
CA GLY A 44 2.70 3.81 -12.06
C GLY A 44 3.64 3.23 -10.99
N HIS A 45 4.73 2.59 -11.39
CA HIS A 45 5.80 2.05 -10.55
C HIS A 45 7.17 2.22 -11.24
N PRO A 46 7.58 3.45 -11.58
CA PRO A 46 8.82 3.71 -12.30
C PRO A 46 10.08 3.31 -11.50
N GLU A 47 9.98 3.24 -10.19
CA GLU A 47 11.02 2.79 -9.26
C GLU A 47 11.38 1.30 -9.45
N GLY A 48 10.40 0.50 -9.85
CA GLY A 48 10.57 -0.90 -10.22
C GLY A 48 10.52 -1.90 -9.07
N GLU A 49 11.56 -1.94 -8.22
CA GLU A 49 11.66 -2.85 -7.07
C GLU A 49 10.75 -2.38 -5.93
N VAL A 50 10.02 -3.31 -5.30
CA VAL A 50 9.02 -2.99 -4.27
C VAL A 50 9.60 -2.15 -3.12
N PHE A 51 10.84 -2.39 -2.68
CA PHE A 51 11.40 -1.61 -1.56
C PHE A 51 11.52 -0.11 -1.89
N ARG A 52 11.73 0.25 -3.16
CA ARG A 52 11.82 1.66 -3.54
C ARG A 52 10.47 2.33 -3.46
N HIS A 53 9.41 1.61 -3.85
CA HIS A 53 8.03 2.06 -3.68
C HIS A 53 7.72 2.24 -2.20
N VAL A 54 8.02 1.23 -1.39
CA VAL A 54 7.84 1.30 0.07
C VAL A 54 8.59 2.49 0.66
N LYS A 55 9.81 2.79 0.20
CA LYS A 55 10.57 3.97 0.64
C LYS A 55 9.80 5.27 0.36
N GLU A 56 9.26 5.45 -0.85
CA GLU A 56 8.44 6.63 -1.19
C GLU A 56 7.17 6.71 -0.33
N VAL A 57 6.50 5.58 -0.07
CA VAL A 57 5.32 5.54 0.82
C VAL A 57 5.71 5.93 2.25
N LEU A 58 6.86 5.48 2.76
CA LEU A 58 7.36 5.86 4.08
C LEU A 58 7.70 7.36 4.14
N ASP A 59 8.34 7.91 3.12
CA ASP A 59 8.62 9.35 3.02
C ASP A 59 7.31 10.17 3.02
N ASN A 60 6.27 9.69 2.35
CA ASN A 60 4.94 10.30 2.39
C ASN A 60 4.29 10.21 3.78
N ILE A 61 4.44 9.08 4.49
CA ILE A 61 3.95 8.93 5.87
C ILE A 61 4.68 9.90 6.81
N ASP A 62 5.98 10.13 6.60
CA ASP A 62 6.79 11.08 7.37
C ASP A 62 6.37 12.54 7.15
N ALA A 63 5.80 12.83 5.99
CA ALA A 63 5.33 14.15 5.62
C ALA A 63 3.89 14.45 6.04
N LEU A 64 3.16 13.49 6.62
CA LEU A 64 1.79 13.69 7.10
C LEU A 64 1.77 14.64 8.32
N PRO A 65 0.93 15.69 8.30
CA PRO A 65 0.78 16.59 9.45
C PRO A 65 0.01 15.91 10.59
N ASP A 66 0.39 16.23 11.83
CA ASP A 66 -0.35 15.88 13.06
C ASP A 66 -0.68 14.39 13.24
N LEU A 67 0.10 13.50 12.62
CA LEU A 67 -0.08 12.05 12.71
C LEU A 67 0.35 11.53 14.08
N ASP A 68 -0.56 10.88 14.80
CA ASP A 68 -0.23 10.28 16.09
C ASP A 68 0.67 9.04 15.96
N THR A 69 1.36 8.70 17.05
CA THR A 69 2.34 7.60 17.05
C THR A 69 1.71 6.22 16.78
N SER A 70 0.47 5.98 17.20
CA SER A 70 -0.21 4.71 16.96
C SER A 70 -0.54 4.57 15.47
N ASP A 71 -1.12 5.59 14.87
CA ASP A 71 -1.50 5.57 13.46
C ASP A 71 -0.27 5.55 12.55
N ARG A 72 0.80 6.29 12.89
CA ARG A 72 2.10 6.17 12.22
C ARG A 72 2.61 4.73 12.18
N ARG A 73 2.61 4.05 13.32
CA ARG A 73 3.06 2.65 13.40
C ARG A 73 2.21 1.73 12.52
N LYS A 74 0.90 1.93 12.50
CA LYS A 74 0.00 1.16 11.62
C LYS A 74 0.29 1.41 10.15
N LEU A 75 0.36 2.67 9.73
CA LEU A 75 0.66 3.05 8.33
C LEU A 75 1.98 2.46 7.86
N ARG A 76 3.03 2.54 8.69
CA ARG A 76 4.35 1.95 8.37
C ARG A 76 4.27 0.43 8.21
N LEU A 77 3.59 -0.28 9.10
CA LEU A 77 3.40 -1.73 8.97
C LEU A 77 2.64 -2.12 7.69
N ILE A 78 1.63 -1.34 7.30
CA ILE A 78 0.92 -1.54 6.03
C ILE A 78 1.89 -1.32 4.87
N ALA A 79 2.66 -0.23 4.87
CA ALA A 79 3.63 0.09 3.83
C ALA A 79 4.63 -1.05 3.62
N PHE A 80 5.18 -1.62 4.70
CA PHE A 80 6.14 -2.72 4.61
C PHE A 80 5.59 -4.01 3.98
N ILE A 81 4.27 -4.21 3.93
CA ILE A 81 3.70 -5.53 3.61
C ILE A 81 2.71 -5.53 2.45
N HIS A 82 2.01 -4.42 2.18
CA HIS A 82 0.89 -4.36 1.22
C HIS A 82 1.25 -4.94 -0.15
N ASP A 83 2.43 -4.60 -0.67
CA ASP A 83 2.91 -4.97 -1.99
C ASP A 83 3.96 -6.09 -2.02
N THR A 84 4.49 -6.47 -0.86
CA THR A 84 5.62 -7.41 -0.73
C THR A 84 5.37 -8.72 -1.44
N PHE A 85 4.12 -9.20 -1.48
CA PHE A 85 3.77 -10.49 -2.03
C PHE A 85 3.33 -10.46 -3.50
N LYS A 86 3.52 -9.34 -4.22
CA LYS A 86 3.25 -9.23 -5.68
C LYS A 86 3.97 -10.30 -6.52
N TYR A 87 5.14 -10.77 -6.07
CA TYR A 87 5.89 -11.84 -6.74
C TYR A 87 5.22 -13.22 -6.65
N LYS A 88 4.37 -13.45 -5.65
CA LYS A 88 3.61 -14.69 -5.45
C LYS A 88 2.19 -14.62 -6.05
N GLU A 89 1.81 -13.49 -6.64
CA GLU A 89 0.46 -13.31 -7.17
C GLU A 89 0.19 -14.21 -8.38
N ASP A 90 -0.98 -14.85 -8.39
CA ASP A 90 -1.42 -15.63 -9.55
C ASP A 90 -1.78 -14.72 -10.73
N LYS A 91 -1.10 -14.97 -11.86
CA LYS A 91 -1.26 -14.25 -13.12
C LYS A 91 -1.93 -15.09 -14.22
N SER A 92 -2.44 -16.28 -13.87
CA SER A 92 -3.16 -17.15 -14.79
C SER A 92 -4.56 -16.62 -15.15
N VAL A 93 -5.18 -17.23 -16.15
CA VAL A 93 -6.54 -16.91 -16.62
C VAL A 93 -7.38 -18.19 -16.65
N PRO A 94 -8.46 -18.30 -15.85
CA PRO A 94 -8.95 -17.31 -14.88
C PRO A 94 -8.03 -17.20 -13.64
N ARG A 95 -7.88 -15.98 -13.12
CA ARG A 95 -7.08 -15.69 -11.93
C ARG A 95 -7.65 -16.37 -10.68
N ASN A 96 -6.79 -16.99 -9.88
CA ASN A 96 -7.14 -17.44 -8.53
C ASN A 96 -6.95 -16.33 -7.50
N TRP A 97 -8.07 -15.71 -7.09
CA TRP A 97 -8.07 -14.60 -6.12
C TRP A 97 -7.56 -14.96 -4.72
N ASN A 98 -7.46 -16.25 -4.36
CA ASN A 98 -6.83 -16.68 -3.11
C ASN A 98 -5.32 -16.39 -3.06
N TYR A 99 -4.71 -16.15 -4.22
CA TYR A 99 -3.32 -15.76 -4.40
C TYR A 99 -3.20 -14.30 -4.84
N HIS A 100 -4.21 -13.46 -4.62
CA HIS A 100 -4.02 -12.01 -4.77
C HIS A 100 -3.00 -11.51 -3.74
N HIS A 101 -2.09 -10.61 -4.13
CA HIS A 101 -0.98 -10.19 -3.26
C HIS A 101 -1.48 -9.61 -1.92
N ALA A 102 -2.56 -8.82 -1.93
CA ALA A 102 -3.15 -8.28 -0.69
C ALA A 102 -3.69 -9.36 0.27
N VAL A 103 -4.21 -10.48 -0.26
CA VAL A 103 -4.67 -11.64 0.55
C VAL A 103 -3.47 -12.37 1.15
N LEU A 104 -2.39 -12.52 0.38
CA LEU A 104 -1.14 -13.12 0.85
C LEU A 104 -0.48 -12.24 1.92
N ALA A 105 -0.43 -10.94 1.69
CA ALA A 105 0.08 -9.92 2.62
C ALA A 105 -0.66 -9.96 3.96
N ARG A 106 -2.00 -10.00 3.95
CA ARG A 106 -2.80 -10.18 5.18
C ARG A 106 -2.45 -11.47 5.90
N ARG A 107 -2.48 -12.62 5.20
CA ARG A 107 -2.20 -13.94 5.82
C ARG A 107 -0.81 -14.00 6.42
N TYR A 108 0.14 -13.31 5.81
CA TYR A 108 1.48 -13.20 6.34
C TYR A 108 1.53 -12.35 7.61
N LEU A 109 0.98 -11.14 7.58
CA LEU A 109 1.00 -10.22 8.72
C LEU A 109 0.24 -10.76 9.93
N ALA A 110 -0.84 -11.52 9.71
CA ALA A 110 -1.64 -12.17 10.76
C ALA A 110 -0.86 -13.17 11.62
N GLN A 111 0.36 -13.57 11.23
CA GLN A 111 1.25 -14.40 12.06
C GLN A 111 1.99 -13.57 13.13
N PHE A 112 1.97 -12.24 13.01
CA PHE A 112 2.72 -11.32 13.87
C PHE A 112 1.82 -10.40 14.68
N VAL A 113 0.57 -10.19 14.26
CA VAL A 113 -0.38 -9.26 14.89
C VAL A 113 -1.79 -9.85 14.90
N ASP A 114 -2.57 -9.48 15.92
CA ASP A 114 -3.99 -9.84 16.08
C ASP A 114 -4.95 -8.65 15.80
N ASP A 115 -4.42 -7.54 15.28
CA ASP A 115 -5.21 -6.34 14.96
C ASP A 115 -5.99 -6.55 13.65
N GLU A 116 -7.26 -6.96 13.78
CA GLU A 116 -8.15 -7.22 12.64
C GLU A 116 -8.38 -5.99 11.75
N GLN A 117 -8.40 -4.77 12.32
CA GLN A 117 -8.54 -3.55 11.50
C GLN A 117 -7.30 -3.37 10.62
N LEU A 118 -6.10 -3.46 11.21
CA LEU A 118 -4.83 -3.39 10.46
C LEU A 118 -4.78 -4.45 9.34
N LEU A 119 -5.17 -5.69 9.66
CA LEU A 119 -5.24 -6.78 8.69
C LEU A 119 -6.27 -6.53 7.58
N ASN A 120 -7.39 -5.86 7.88
CA ASN A 120 -8.37 -5.45 6.87
C ASN A 120 -7.80 -4.35 5.97
N LEU A 121 -7.12 -3.35 6.53
CA LEU A 121 -6.48 -2.28 5.76
C LEU A 121 -5.47 -2.86 4.76
N VAL A 122 -4.61 -3.79 5.19
CA VAL A 122 -3.66 -4.47 4.28
C VAL A 122 -4.38 -5.24 3.16
N GLN A 123 -5.41 -6.01 3.47
CA GLN A 123 -6.09 -6.82 2.44
C GLN A 123 -6.86 -5.95 1.43
N TYR A 124 -7.44 -4.84 1.89
CA TYR A 124 -8.35 -4.02 1.10
C TYR A 124 -7.72 -2.72 0.60
N HIS A 125 -6.40 -2.54 0.70
CA HIS A 125 -5.73 -1.28 0.35
C HIS A 125 -6.02 -0.80 -1.08
N ASP A 126 -6.09 -1.71 -2.06
CA ASP A 126 -6.42 -1.40 -3.46
C ASP A 126 -7.92 -1.18 -3.73
N GLU A 127 -8.80 -1.52 -2.78
CA GLU A 127 -10.24 -1.68 -3.05
C GLU A 127 -10.90 -0.36 -3.48
N ILE A 128 -10.48 0.77 -2.91
CA ILE A 128 -11.01 2.09 -3.26
C ILE A 128 -10.60 2.52 -4.68
N TYR A 129 -9.41 2.14 -5.14
CA TYR A 129 -9.00 2.36 -6.52
C TYR A 129 -9.88 1.58 -7.50
N TYR A 130 -10.21 0.33 -7.17
CA TYR A 130 -11.14 -0.45 -7.98
C TYR A 130 -12.57 0.11 -7.94
N ILE A 131 -13.04 0.64 -6.80
CA ILE A 131 -14.32 1.35 -6.71
C ILE A 131 -14.33 2.58 -7.61
N TRP A 132 -13.27 3.40 -7.56
CA TRP A 132 -13.11 4.56 -8.44
C TRP A 132 -13.15 4.15 -9.91
N ARG A 133 -12.43 3.08 -10.31
CA ARG A 133 -12.48 2.56 -11.68
C ARG A 133 -13.88 2.16 -12.10
N ASP A 134 -14.58 1.43 -11.25
CA ASP A 134 -15.95 0.97 -11.52
C ASP A 134 -16.88 2.16 -11.74
N GLN A 135 -16.86 3.15 -10.84
CA GLN A 135 -17.76 4.28 -10.90
C GLN A 135 -17.38 5.29 -11.99
N VAL A 136 -16.12 5.70 -12.06
CA VAL A 136 -15.67 6.82 -12.89
C VAL A 136 -15.34 6.37 -14.30
N ILE A 137 -14.65 5.23 -14.46
CA ILE A 137 -14.17 4.76 -15.77
C ILE A 137 -15.19 3.85 -16.44
N PHE A 138 -15.70 2.84 -15.73
CA PHE A 138 -16.60 1.84 -16.29
C PHE A 138 -18.08 2.20 -16.20
N LYS A 139 -18.45 3.21 -15.40
CA LYS A 139 -19.84 3.64 -15.17
C LYS A 139 -20.73 2.52 -14.60
N GLU A 140 -20.13 1.64 -13.81
CA GLU A 140 -20.77 0.49 -13.15
C GLU A 140 -21.21 0.88 -11.72
N GLU A 141 -22.17 1.80 -11.61
CA GLU A 141 -22.56 2.42 -10.33
C GLU A 141 -23.02 1.40 -9.28
N GLU A 142 -23.83 0.41 -9.66
CA GLU A 142 -24.33 -0.60 -8.73
C GLU A 142 -23.19 -1.49 -8.19
N ARG A 143 -22.20 -1.81 -9.04
CA ARG A 143 -21.03 -2.60 -8.64
C ARG A 143 -20.14 -1.80 -7.71
N ALA A 144 -19.88 -0.54 -8.03
CA ALA A 144 -19.11 0.38 -7.19
C ALA A 144 -19.78 0.56 -5.80
N ALA A 145 -21.09 0.77 -5.76
CA ALA A 145 -21.83 0.94 -4.51
C ALA A 145 -21.77 -0.32 -3.62
N LYS A 146 -21.91 -1.52 -4.21
CA LYS A 146 -21.78 -2.79 -3.48
C LYS A 146 -20.37 -2.96 -2.90
N ARG A 147 -19.33 -2.64 -3.68
CA ARG A 147 -17.92 -2.70 -3.24
C ARG A 147 -17.66 -1.69 -2.12
N MET A 148 -18.15 -0.45 -2.25
CA MET A 148 -18.05 0.58 -1.21
C MET A 148 -18.69 0.14 0.10
N ALA A 149 -19.93 -0.35 0.07
CA ALA A 149 -20.64 -0.82 1.26
C ALA A 149 -19.88 -1.98 1.96
N HIS A 150 -19.30 -2.89 1.17
CA HIS A 150 -18.47 -3.96 1.71
C HIS A 150 -17.17 -3.44 2.31
N LEU A 151 -16.47 -2.52 1.63
CA LEU A 151 -15.23 -1.92 2.13
C LEU A 151 -15.48 -1.23 3.47
N LEU A 152 -16.45 -0.31 3.53
CA LEU A 152 -16.77 0.45 4.75
C LEU A 152 -17.11 -0.46 5.93
N LYS A 153 -17.81 -1.58 5.68
CA LYS A 153 -18.09 -2.58 6.72
C LYS A 153 -16.82 -3.28 7.22
N ARG A 154 -15.82 -3.49 6.37
CA ARG A 154 -14.56 -4.19 6.74
C ARG A 154 -13.59 -3.28 7.48
N ILE A 155 -13.60 -1.99 7.18
CA ILE A 155 -12.70 -1.00 7.79
C ILE A 155 -13.41 -0.10 8.80
N ASP A 156 -14.57 -0.51 9.32
CA ASP A 156 -15.42 0.32 10.18
C ASP A 156 -14.61 0.95 11.34
N GLY A 157 -14.73 2.26 11.47
CA GLY A 157 -13.97 3.06 12.44
C GLY A 157 -12.52 3.40 12.04
N ALA A 158 -12.04 2.97 10.87
CA ALA A 158 -10.67 3.19 10.38
C ALA A 158 -10.62 3.91 9.01
N ASN A 159 -11.68 4.63 8.63
CA ASN A 159 -11.79 5.32 7.34
C ASN A 159 -10.66 6.32 7.11
N GLN A 160 -10.33 7.14 8.12
CA GLN A 160 -9.24 8.10 8.05
C GLN A 160 -7.91 7.39 7.80
N LEU A 161 -7.59 6.37 8.60
CA LEU A 161 -6.34 5.61 8.46
C LEU A 161 -6.22 4.92 7.10
N TYR A 162 -7.33 4.37 6.59
CA TYR A 162 -7.40 3.80 5.25
C TYR A 162 -7.12 4.84 4.16
N TYR A 163 -7.73 6.03 4.26
CA TYR A 163 -7.49 7.14 3.34
C TYR A 163 -6.04 7.61 3.39
N LEU A 164 -5.48 7.81 4.59
CA LEU A 164 -4.10 8.24 4.75
C LEU A 164 -3.13 7.28 4.08
N PHE A 165 -3.32 5.96 4.27
CA PHE A 165 -2.51 4.96 3.57
C PHE A 165 -2.69 5.05 2.05
N PHE A 166 -3.94 5.09 1.56
CA PHE A 166 -4.23 5.19 0.13
C PHE A 166 -3.58 6.43 -0.50
N LYS A 167 -3.61 7.57 0.20
CA LYS A 167 -2.98 8.81 -0.24
C LYS A 167 -1.46 8.66 -0.30
N CYS A 168 -0.82 8.17 0.77
CA CYS A 168 0.63 7.94 0.79
C CYS A 168 1.08 6.93 -0.28
N ASP A 169 0.29 5.90 -0.56
CA ASP A 169 0.57 4.93 -1.62
C ASP A 169 0.37 5.53 -3.02
N SER A 170 -0.66 6.36 -3.20
CA SER A 170 -1.02 6.91 -4.52
C SER A 170 -0.21 8.13 -4.92
N CYS A 171 0.37 8.85 -3.97
CA CYS A 171 1.25 10.00 -4.21
C CYS A 171 2.72 9.58 -4.41
N THR A 172 2.96 8.54 -5.22
CA THR A 172 4.31 8.05 -5.58
C THR A 172 4.54 8.12 -7.08
N GLY A 173 5.81 8.31 -7.48
CA GLY A 173 6.24 8.33 -8.89
C GLY A 173 5.39 9.19 -9.83
N ASP A 174 4.84 8.55 -10.87
CA ASP A 174 4.04 9.16 -11.94
C ASP A 174 2.54 8.82 -11.87
N LYS A 175 2.05 8.39 -10.70
CA LYS A 175 0.66 7.96 -10.51
C LYS A 175 -0.32 9.12 -10.79
N ASN A 176 -1.46 8.77 -11.39
CA ASN A 176 -2.54 9.71 -11.69
C ASN A 176 -3.17 10.23 -10.38
N PRO A 177 -3.29 11.56 -10.16
CA PRO A 177 -3.90 12.11 -8.94
C PRO A 177 -5.43 11.99 -8.90
N ALA A 178 -6.10 11.70 -10.02
CA ALA A 178 -7.58 11.68 -10.10
C ALA A 178 -8.28 10.72 -9.11
N PRO A 179 -7.76 9.51 -8.80
CA PRO A 179 -8.34 8.65 -7.77
C PRO A 179 -8.25 9.26 -6.38
N VAL A 180 -7.15 9.95 -6.04
CA VAL A 180 -6.98 10.61 -4.73
C VAL A 180 -8.00 11.74 -4.58
N GLN A 181 -8.13 12.60 -5.58
CA GLN A 181 -9.12 13.69 -5.58
C GLN A 181 -10.54 13.15 -5.43
N TRP A 182 -10.86 12.08 -6.16
CA TRP A 182 -12.17 11.46 -6.04
C TRP A 182 -12.41 10.87 -4.64
N VAL A 183 -11.41 10.25 -4.01
CA VAL A 183 -11.52 9.74 -2.64
C VAL A 183 -11.78 10.87 -1.65
N GLU A 184 -11.06 11.99 -1.76
CA GLU A 184 -11.22 13.16 -0.89
C GLU A 184 -12.64 13.77 -0.98
N GLU A 185 -13.29 13.66 -2.12
CA GLU A 185 -14.66 14.14 -2.34
C GLU A 185 -15.77 13.14 -1.95
N ASN A 186 -15.49 11.83 -2.03
CA ASN A 186 -16.54 10.79 -2.02
C ASN A 186 -16.42 9.76 -0.89
N PHE A 187 -15.24 9.61 -0.27
CA PHE A 187 -15.04 8.62 0.77
C PHE A 187 -15.51 9.15 2.13
N PRO A 188 -16.44 8.47 2.82
CA PRO A 188 -17.08 9.03 4.00
C PRO A 188 -16.16 8.97 5.23
N GLY A 189 -16.34 9.93 6.14
CA GLY A 189 -15.70 9.90 7.45
C GLY A 189 -14.19 10.14 7.41
N ILE A 190 -13.73 10.96 6.46
CA ILE A 190 -12.34 11.39 6.37
C ILE A 190 -12.25 12.92 6.41
N GLU A 191 -11.09 13.39 6.84
CA GLU A 191 -10.61 14.76 6.68
C GLU A 191 -9.45 14.73 5.69
N PRO A 192 -9.59 15.35 4.51
CA PRO A 192 -8.50 15.45 3.54
C PRO A 192 -7.26 16.14 4.14
N VAL A 193 -6.09 15.57 3.89
CA VAL A 193 -4.79 16.11 4.30
C VAL A 193 -3.99 16.47 3.06
N TYR A 194 -3.02 17.39 3.14
CA TYR A 194 -2.19 17.76 1.99
C TYR A 194 -0.72 17.46 2.27
N LEU A 195 -0.10 16.67 1.38
CA LEU A 195 1.33 16.39 1.45
C LEU A 195 2.13 17.56 0.86
N PRO A 196 3.41 17.75 1.25
CA PRO A 196 4.27 18.76 0.64
C PRO A 196 4.35 18.59 -0.88
N GLY A 197 3.99 19.64 -1.62
CA GLY A 197 3.93 19.61 -3.08
C GLY A 197 2.54 19.33 -3.65
N ASP A 198 1.56 18.95 -2.83
CA ASP A 198 0.16 19.01 -3.22
C ASP A 198 -0.17 20.47 -3.56
N SER A 199 -0.65 20.72 -4.78
CA SER A 199 -1.27 22.00 -5.09
C SER A 199 -2.63 21.99 -4.38
N PRO A 200 -2.90 22.92 -3.44
CA PRO A 200 -4.27 23.15 -3.02
C PRO A 200 -4.97 23.68 -4.27
N LEU A 201 -5.71 22.81 -4.96
CA LEU A 201 -6.57 23.27 -6.03
C LEU A 201 -7.56 24.27 -5.40
N ARG A 202 -7.44 25.50 -5.88
CA ARG A 202 -8.36 26.61 -5.66
C ARG A 202 -9.70 26.34 -6.32
#